data_AF-F0G287-F1
#
_entry.id   AF-F0G287-F1
#
_cell.length_a   1.000
_cell.length_b   1.000
_cell.length_c   1.000
_cell.angle_alpha   90.00
_cell.angle_beta   90.00
_cell.angle_gamma   90.00
#
_symmetry.space_group_name_H-M   'P 1'
#
loop_
_entity.id
_entity.type
_entity.pdbx_description
1 polymer ?
#
loop_
_entity_poly.entity_id
_entity_poly.type
_entity_poly.pdbx_seq_one_letter_code
_entity_poly.pdbx_strand_id
1 'polypeptide(L)'
;KRLSVAVVVNSQPVADAKGHVTMQPLPPAKLAQIEQLVKDAMGYDEKRGDSVNVVNSAFSTVPDPNADLPWWRQPDIVEMAKEAAKWLGIAAAAAALYFMFVRPAMRRAFPPPEPAAPALAAPEDPVALDGLPAPEQAEADDPMLLGFENEKHRYERNLDYARTIARQDPKIVATVVKNWVSDER
;
A
#
# COMPACT_ATOMS: atom_id res chain seq x y z
N LYS A 1 -14.64 -10.90 58.34
CA LYS A 1 -13.76 -11.65 57.40
C LYS A 1 -12.47 -10.84 57.26
N ARG A 2 -11.29 -11.47 57.36
CA ARG A 2 -9.98 -10.80 57.22
C ARG A 2 -9.46 -10.89 55.80
N LEU A 3 -8.61 -9.95 55.40
CA LEU A 3 -7.94 -9.90 54.10
C LEU A 3 -6.44 -10.11 54.26
N SER A 4 -5.87 -10.97 53.42
CA SER A 4 -4.43 -11.19 53.33
C SER A 4 -3.99 -10.95 51.90
N VAL A 5 -3.10 -9.97 51.72
CA VAL A 5 -2.62 -9.55 50.40
C VAL A 5 -1.10 -9.64 50.37
N ALA A 6 -0.58 -10.32 49.35
CA ALA A 6 0.84 -10.38 49.07
C ALA A 6 1.09 -9.76 47.69
N VAL A 7 2.01 -8.81 47.61
CA VAL A 7 2.36 -8.10 46.38
C VAL A 7 3.83 -8.32 46.10
N VAL A 8 4.14 -8.82 44.90
CA VAL A 8 5.51 -8.97 44.44
C VAL A 8 5.77 -7.88 43.40
N VAL A 9 6.81 -7.09 43.61
CA VAL A 9 7.19 -5.99 42.72
C VAL A 9 8.44 -6.38 41.96
N ASN A 10 8.42 -6.20 40.64
CA ASN A 10 9.57 -6.47 39.79
C ASN A 10 10.70 -5.44 40.05
N SER A 11 11.94 -5.89 39.95
CA SER A 11 13.11 -5.02 39.93
C SER A 11 13.12 -4.12 38.69
N GLN A 12 13.74 -2.95 38.79
CA GLN A 12 13.77 -1.97 37.70
C GLN A 12 15.04 -2.13 36.85
N PRO A 13 14.95 -2.03 35.52
CA PRO A 13 16.12 -2.01 34.65
C PRO A 13 16.86 -0.69 34.82
N VAL A 14 18.16 -0.76 35.15
CA VAL A 14 19.06 0.39 35.22
C VAL A 14 20.17 0.18 34.21
N ALA A 15 20.27 1.11 33.25
CA ALA A 15 21.32 1.12 32.27
C ALA A 15 22.58 1.80 32.86
N ASP A 16 23.70 1.08 32.83
CA ASP A 16 25.01 1.65 33.17
C ASP A 16 25.53 2.55 32.03
N ALA A 17 26.57 3.36 32.30
CA ALA A 17 27.19 4.27 31.34
C ALA A 17 27.73 3.57 30.07
N LYS A 18 27.87 2.24 30.10
CA LYS A 18 28.31 1.39 28.99
C LYS A 18 27.15 0.72 28.23
N GLY A 19 25.90 1.05 28.56
CA GLY A 19 24.71 0.49 27.92
C GLY A 19 24.30 -0.90 28.44
N HIS A 20 24.99 -1.45 29.44
CA HIS A 20 24.56 -2.69 30.08
C HIS A 20 23.35 -2.43 30.99
N VAL A 21 22.25 -3.12 30.70
CA VAL A 21 21.03 -3.06 31.53
C VAL A 21 21.15 -4.11 32.63
N THR A 22 21.15 -3.67 33.89
CA THR A 22 21.13 -4.55 35.05
C THR A 22 19.82 -4.37 35.82
N MET A 23 19.28 -5.45 36.39
CA MET A 23 18.08 -5.38 37.22
C MET A 23 18.48 -4.98 38.64
N GLN A 24 18.03 -3.81 39.07
CA GLN A 24 18.31 -3.30 40.42
C GLN A 24 17.04 -3.35 41.28
N PRO A 25 17.14 -3.77 42.55
CA PRO A 25 16.01 -3.71 43.47
C PRO A 25 15.53 -2.26 43.66
N LEU A 26 14.23 -2.10 43.90
CA LEU A 26 13.63 -0.79 44.13
C LEU A 26 14.13 -0.21 45.47
N PRO A 27 14.31 1.12 45.56
CA PRO A 27 14.64 1.79 46.80
C PRO A 27 13.59 1.51 47.89
N PRO A 28 13.99 1.41 49.18
CA PRO A 28 13.07 1.12 50.27
C PRO A 28 11.95 2.16 50.41
N ALA A 29 12.24 3.43 50.09
CA ALA A 29 11.23 4.49 50.09
C ALA A 29 10.09 4.24 49.08
N LYS A 30 10.40 3.70 47.90
CA LYS A 30 9.38 3.33 46.90
C LYS A 30 8.57 2.11 47.35
N LEU A 31 9.22 1.13 47.98
CA LEU A 31 8.51 -0.05 48.51
C LEU A 31 7.51 0.35 49.60
N ALA A 32 7.89 1.25 50.51
CA ALA A 32 6.98 1.80 51.53
C ALA A 32 5.81 2.56 50.91
N GLN A 33 6.05 3.35 49.85
CA GLN A 33 4.98 4.04 49.12
C GLN A 33 4.00 3.06 48.47
N ILE A 34 4.49 1.98 47.86
CA ILE A 34 3.66 0.93 47.28
C ILE A 34 2.84 0.23 48.38
N GLU A 35 3.46 -0.10 49.51
CA GLU A 35 2.75 -0.71 50.64
C GLU A 35 1.60 0.18 51.14
N GLN A 36 1.84 1.49 51.28
CA GLN A 36 0.81 2.43 51.68
C GLN A 36 -0.33 2.51 50.66
N LEU A 37 -0.01 2.59 49.37
CA LEU A 37 -1.00 2.63 48.30
C LEU A 37 -1.86 1.35 48.29
N VAL A 38 -1.25 0.19 48.51
CA VAL A 38 -1.97 -1.08 48.59
C VAL A 38 -2.90 -1.10 49.81
N LYS A 39 -2.43 -0.64 50.97
CA LYS A 39 -3.24 -0.53 52.20
C LYS A 39 -4.45 0.39 51.99
N ASP A 40 -4.25 1.54 51.36
CA ASP A 40 -5.32 2.51 51.11
C ASP A 40 -6.33 1.95 50.09
N ALA A 41 -5.85 1.35 48.99
CA ALA A 41 -6.69 0.80 47.94
C ALA A 41 -7.59 -0.37 48.40
N MET A 42 -7.11 -1.18 49.34
CA MET A 42 -7.88 -2.30 49.89
C MET A 42 -8.73 -1.94 51.11
N GLY A 43 -8.59 -0.73 51.65
CA GLY A 43 -9.23 -0.31 52.90
C GLY A 43 -8.72 -1.11 54.11
N TYR A 44 -7.39 -1.22 54.23
CA TYR A 44 -6.70 -1.97 55.29
C TYR A 44 -7.22 -1.61 56.69
N ASP A 45 -7.48 -2.63 57.49
CA ASP A 45 -7.94 -2.48 58.86
C ASP A 45 -7.24 -3.49 59.77
N GLU A 46 -6.38 -2.96 60.64
CA GLU A 46 -5.63 -3.76 61.61
C GLU A 46 -6.56 -4.45 62.63
N LYS A 47 -7.68 -3.82 63.00
CA LYS A 47 -8.66 -4.39 63.95
C LYS A 47 -9.40 -5.57 63.36
N ARG A 48 -9.54 -5.61 62.03
CA ARG A 48 -10.09 -6.74 61.28
C ARG A 48 -9.10 -7.91 61.13
N GLY A 49 -7.82 -7.68 61.46
CA GLY A 49 -6.74 -8.64 61.32
C GLY A 49 -6.23 -8.77 59.89
N ASP A 50 -6.30 -7.68 59.11
CA ASP A 50 -5.79 -7.67 57.75
C ASP A 50 -4.26 -7.65 57.73
N SER A 51 -3.67 -8.21 56.68
CA SER A 51 -2.22 -8.33 56.52
C SER A 51 -1.81 -8.00 55.07
N VAL A 52 -0.73 -7.23 54.93
CA VAL A 52 -0.14 -6.87 53.64
C VAL A 52 1.35 -7.16 53.70
N ASN A 53 1.88 -7.86 52.68
CA ASN A 53 3.31 -8.07 52.53
C ASN A 53 3.75 -7.69 51.11
N VAL A 54 4.73 -6.80 51.00
CA VAL A 54 5.29 -6.36 49.72
C VAL A 54 6.74 -6.80 49.63
N VAL A 55 7.08 -7.60 48.62
CA VAL A 55 8.43 -8.09 48.40
C VAL A 55 8.93 -7.69 47.02
N ASN A 56 10.20 -7.30 46.92
CA ASN A 56 10.84 -7.10 45.63
C ASN A 56 11.50 -8.40 45.19
N SER A 57 11.19 -8.86 43.98
CA SER A 57 11.85 -9.99 43.36
C SER A 57 12.09 -9.69 41.89
N ALA A 58 13.25 -10.09 41.37
CA ALA A 58 13.51 -10.02 39.93
C ALA A 58 12.65 -11.06 39.22
N PHE A 59 11.83 -10.61 38.28
CA PHE A 59 11.02 -11.52 37.47
C PHE A 59 11.92 -12.13 36.40
N SER A 60 11.77 -13.43 36.19
CA SER A 60 12.35 -14.09 35.02
C SER A 60 11.62 -13.57 33.79
N THR A 61 12.21 -12.61 33.10
CA THR A 61 11.78 -12.30 31.74
C THR A 61 12.16 -13.51 30.90
N VAL A 62 11.17 -14.18 30.30
CA VAL A 62 11.46 -15.07 29.17
C VAL A 62 12.15 -14.16 28.16
N PRO A 63 13.45 -14.36 27.86
CA PRO A 63 14.12 -13.54 26.87
C PRO A 63 13.30 -13.67 25.60
N ASP A 64 12.88 -12.56 25.01
CA ASP A 64 12.22 -12.62 23.72
C ASP A 64 13.22 -13.30 22.77
N PRO A 65 12.94 -14.52 22.29
CA PRO A 65 13.89 -15.25 21.47
C PRO A 65 14.16 -14.53 20.15
N ASN A 66 13.36 -13.51 19.80
CA ASN A 66 13.51 -12.70 18.60
C ASN A 66 14.23 -11.37 18.84
N ALA A 67 14.53 -10.98 20.09
CA ALA A 67 15.17 -9.70 20.39
C ALA A 67 16.61 -9.61 19.85
N ASP A 68 17.33 -10.73 19.78
CA ASP A 68 18.69 -10.81 19.24
C ASP A 68 18.73 -11.17 17.74
N LEU A 69 17.57 -11.34 17.09
CA LEU A 69 17.55 -11.67 15.66
C LEU A 69 17.78 -10.42 14.81
N PRO A 70 18.64 -10.50 13.78
CA PRO A 70 18.69 -9.48 12.74
C PRO A 70 17.30 -9.25 12.14
N TRP A 71 17.01 -8.01 11.75
CA TRP A 71 15.71 -7.59 11.22
C TRP A 71 15.17 -8.51 10.10
N TRP A 72 16.03 -9.03 9.22
CA TRP A 72 15.64 -9.92 8.11
C TRP A 72 15.29 -11.36 8.52
N ARG A 73 15.65 -11.78 9.74
CA ARG A 73 15.31 -13.10 10.31
C ARG A 73 14.09 -13.05 11.21
N GLN A 74 13.57 -11.86 11.51
CA GLN A 74 12.37 -11.73 12.33
C GLN A 74 11.21 -12.49 11.66
N PRO A 75 10.45 -13.29 12.43
CA PRO A 75 9.39 -14.13 11.89
C PRO A 75 8.38 -13.31 11.07
N ASP A 76 8.00 -12.13 11.57
CA ASP A 76 7.08 -11.21 10.90
C ASP A 76 7.57 -10.79 9.51
N ILE A 77 8.87 -10.48 9.38
CA ILE A 77 9.47 -10.07 8.11
C ILE A 77 9.56 -11.27 7.15
N VAL A 78 9.90 -12.45 7.67
CA VAL A 78 9.96 -13.68 6.87
C VAL A 78 8.57 -14.08 6.37
N GLU A 79 7.54 -13.96 7.19
CA GLU A 79 6.15 -14.23 6.80
C GLU A 79 5.68 -13.25 5.72
N MET A 80 5.92 -11.96 5.91
CA MET A 80 5.61 -10.94 4.91
C MET A 80 6.37 -11.17 3.60
N ALA A 81 7.65 -11.54 3.67
CA ALA A 81 8.45 -11.85 2.49
C ALA A 81 7.93 -13.08 1.74
N LYS A 82 7.48 -14.12 2.44
CA LYS A 82 6.85 -15.31 1.84
C LYS A 82 5.54 -14.94 1.14
N GLU A 83 4.71 -14.10 1.76
CA GLU A 83 3.48 -13.64 1.15
C GLU A 83 3.73 -12.79 -0.10
N ALA A 84 4.67 -11.85 -0.03
CA ALA A 84 5.10 -11.06 -1.18
C ALA A 84 5.63 -11.96 -2.32
N ALA A 85 6.46 -12.95 -1.99
CA ALA A 85 6.99 -13.91 -2.97
C ALA A 85 5.89 -14.73 -3.64
N LYS A 86 4.83 -15.13 -2.90
CA LYS A 86 3.67 -15.83 -3.47
C LYS A 86 2.97 -14.97 -4.52
N TRP A 87 2.64 -13.73 -4.19
CA TRP A 87 1.95 -12.83 -5.12
C TRP A 87 2.82 -12.47 -6.32
N LEU A 88 4.12 -12.25 -6.11
CA LEU A 88 5.08 -12.00 -7.17
C LEU A 88 5.20 -13.22 -8.10
N GLY A 89 5.18 -14.44 -7.55
CA GLY A 89 5.15 -15.68 -8.32
C GLY A 89 3.89 -15.83 -9.19
N ILE A 90 2.72 -15.50 -8.65
CA ILE A 90 1.45 -15.49 -9.41
C ILE A 90 1.51 -14.45 -10.53
N ALA A 91 1.97 -13.24 -10.24
CA ALA A 91 2.12 -12.17 -11.23
C ALA A 91 3.11 -12.57 -12.34
N ALA A 92 4.23 -13.19 -11.98
CA ALA A 92 5.22 -13.68 -12.93
C ALA A 92 4.64 -14.80 -13.81
N ALA A 93 3.87 -15.74 -13.25
CA ALA A 93 3.21 -16.78 -14.01
C ALA A 93 2.15 -16.22 -14.99
N ALA A 94 1.35 -15.26 -14.52
CA ALA A 94 0.37 -14.56 -15.37
C ALA A 94 1.06 -13.78 -16.50
N ALA A 95 2.14 -13.07 -16.20
CA ALA A 95 2.95 -12.37 -17.20
C ALA A 95 3.55 -13.35 -18.22
N ALA A 96 4.09 -14.49 -17.78
CA ALA A 96 4.62 -15.53 -18.66
C ALA A 96 3.54 -16.07 -19.61
N LEU A 97 2.34 -16.39 -19.10
CA LEU A 97 1.20 -16.81 -19.92
C LEU A 97 0.78 -15.72 -20.93
N TYR A 98 0.74 -14.46 -20.50
CA TYR A 98 0.43 -13.34 -21.38
C TYR A 98 1.45 -13.21 -22.52
N PHE A 99 2.75 -13.24 -22.22
CA PHE A 99 3.80 -13.14 -23.23
C PHE A 99 3.86 -14.36 -24.15
N MET A 100 3.55 -15.55 -23.64
CA MET A 100 3.67 -16.80 -24.38
C MET A 100 2.45 -17.12 -25.25
N PHE A 101 1.24 -16.73 -24.83
CA PHE A 101 0.00 -17.07 -25.54
C PHE A 101 -0.74 -15.85 -26.06
N VAL A 102 -1.00 -14.86 -25.21
CA VAL A 102 -1.83 -13.69 -25.57
C VAL A 102 -1.12 -12.79 -26.58
N ARG A 103 0.13 -12.40 -26.31
CA ARG A 103 0.93 -11.54 -27.19
C ARG A 103 1.12 -12.13 -28.60
N PRO A 104 1.52 -13.40 -28.78
CA PRO A 104 1.65 -13.96 -30.12
C PRO A 104 0.31 -14.21 -30.80
N ALA A 105 -0.76 -14.52 -30.06
CA ALA A 105 -2.10 -14.63 -30.64
C ALA A 105 -2.60 -13.27 -31.18
N MET A 106 -2.40 -12.18 -30.42
CA MET A 106 -2.72 -10.83 -30.89
C MET A 106 -1.90 -10.42 -32.11
N ARG A 107 -0.59 -10.71 -32.14
CA ARG A 107 0.25 -10.43 -33.32
C ARG A 107 -0.15 -11.24 -34.56
N ARG A 108 -0.75 -12.43 -34.39
CA ARG A 108 -1.29 -13.23 -35.50
C ARG A 108 -2.66 -12.73 -35.97
N ALA A 109 -3.51 -12.29 -35.05
CA ALA A 109 -4.85 -11.78 -35.37
C ALA A 109 -4.81 -10.35 -35.94
N PHE A 110 -3.84 -9.54 -35.51
CA PHE A 110 -3.58 -8.20 -36.01
C PHE A 110 -2.12 -8.14 -36.51
N PRO A 111 -1.86 -8.66 -37.72
CA PRO A 111 -0.53 -8.55 -38.30
C PRO A 111 -0.15 -7.07 -38.41
N PRO A 112 1.04 -6.68 -37.92
CA PRO A 112 1.56 -5.35 -38.18
C PRO A 112 1.56 -5.09 -39.69
N PRO A 113 1.20 -3.88 -40.16
CA PRO A 113 1.33 -3.54 -41.56
C PRO A 113 2.76 -3.84 -42.00
N GLU A 114 2.91 -4.54 -43.13
CA GLU A 114 4.24 -4.85 -43.67
C GLU A 114 5.05 -3.56 -43.76
N PRO A 115 6.31 -3.53 -43.28
CA PRO A 115 7.18 -2.43 -43.59
C PRO A 115 7.25 -2.36 -45.11
N ALA A 116 6.80 -1.24 -45.68
CA ALA A 116 6.86 -1.00 -47.11
C ALA A 116 8.27 -1.37 -47.57
N ALA A 117 8.35 -2.30 -48.53
CA ALA A 117 9.62 -2.71 -49.12
C ALA A 117 10.42 -1.46 -49.49
N PRO A 118 11.75 -1.45 -49.31
CA PRO A 118 12.55 -0.28 -49.66
C PRO A 118 12.30 0.03 -51.14
N ALA A 119 11.57 1.12 -51.39
CA ALA A 119 11.24 1.56 -52.73
C ALA A 119 12.56 1.88 -53.41
N LEU A 120 12.89 1.07 -54.42
CA LEU A 120 13.97 1.36 -55.35
C LEU A 120 13.77 2.78 -55.87
N ALA A 121 14.83 3.57 -55.75
CA ALA A 121 14.89 4.95 -56.19
C ALA A 121 14.43 5.10 -57.65
N ALA A 122 13.42 5.93 -57.86
CA ALA A 122 13.09 6.53 -59.15
C ALA A 122 12.53 7.94 -58.89
N PRO A 123 12.78 8.89 -59.80
CA PRO A 123 13.07 10.28 -59.43
C PRO A 123 11.80 11.11 -59.20
N GLU A 124 11.90 11.92 -58.14
CA GLU A 124 11.36 13.28 -57.98
C GLU A 124 10.48 13.87 -59.10
N ASP A 125 9.19 14.04 -58.78
CA ASP A 125 8.35 15.16 -59.23
C ASP A 125 7.23 15.40 -58.19
N PRO A 126 7.13 16.60 -57.55
CA PRO A 126 6.12 16.89 -56.55
C PRO A 126 4.89 17.54 -57.20
N VAL A 127 3.77 16.83 -57.23
CA VAL A 127 2.46 17.45 -57.46
C VAL A 127 1.64 17.29 -56.19
N ALA A 128 1.64 18.37 -55.40
CA ALA A 128 0.73 18.56 -54.29
C ALA A 128 -0.69 18.76 -54.82
N LEU A 129 -1.65 17.98 -54.32
CA LEU A 129 -3.08 18.31 -54.40
C LEU A 129 -3.77 17.93 -53.08
N ASP A 130 -3.86 18.97 -52.25
CA ASP A 130 -5.00 19.38 -51.41
C ASP A 130 -5.53 18.47 -50.28
N GLY A 131 -5.35 18.94 -49.03
CA GLY A 131 -6.51 19.03 -48.14
C GLY A 131 -6.54 18.32 -46.79
N LEU A 132 -5.46 17.74 -46.25
CA LEU A 132 -5.44 17.24 -44.85
C LEU A 132 -4.05 17.45 -44.21
N PRO A 133 -3.93 18.13 -43.04
CA PRO A 133 -2.68 18.13 -42.31
C PRO A 133 -2.46 16.73 -41.70
N ALA A 134 -1.49 16.01 -42.25
CA ALA A 134 -0.87 14.89 -41.55
C ALA A 134 -0.19 15.45 -40.29
N PRO A 135 -0.47 14.94 -39.08
CA PRO A 135 0.32 15.33 -37.93
C PRO A 135 1.73 14.79 -38.14
N GLU A 136 2.68 15.70 -38.10
CA GLU A 136 4.10 15.45 -38.06
C GLU A 136 4.41 14.33 -37.07
N GLN A 137 5.31 13.47 -37.50
CA GLN A 137 6.07 12.56 -36.66
C GLN A 137 6.75 13.38 -35.56
N ALA A 138 6.17 13.39 -34.37
CA ALA A 138 6.87 13.76 -33.16
C ALA A 138 7.45 12.49 -32.55
N GLU A 139 8.75 12.33 -32.72
CA GLU A 139 9.58 11.49 -31.86
C GLU A 139 9.28 11.84 -30.39
N ALA A 140 8.87 10.85 -29.60
CA ALA A 140 8.81 10.97 -28.15
C ALA A 140 8.93 9.58 -27.53
N ASP A 141 10.18 9.18 -27.30
CA ASP A 141 10.55 8.21 -26.28
C ASP A 141 10.12 8.73 -24.89
N ASP A 142 8.94 8.34 -24.39
CA ASP A 142 8.72 8.01 -22.96
C ASP A 142 7.28 7.49 -22.69
N PRO A 143 7.07 6.23 -22.26
CA PRO A 143 5.74 5.69 -21.98
C PRO A 143 5.08 6.22 -20.69
N MET A 144 5.78 7.02 -19.88
CA MET A 144 5.30 7.41 -18.53
C MET A 144 4.49 8.73 -18.50
N LEU A 145 4.56 9.57 -19.54
CA LEU A 145 3.77 10.82 -19.65
C LEU A 145 2.36 10.61 -20.24
N LEU A 146 2.10 9.46 -20.87
CA LEU A 146 0.85 9.15 -21.56
C LEU A 146 -0.35 8.84 -20.63
N GLY A 147 -0.18 8.87 -19.31
CA GLY A 147 -1.21 8.54 -18.34
C GLY A 147 -2.11 9.73 -17.95
N PHE A 148 -1.52 10.90 -17.67
CA PHE A 148 -2.24 12.02 -17.05
C PHE A 148 -2.63 13.14 -18.04
N GLU A 149 -1.89 13.34 -19.13
CA GLU A 149 -2.26 14.30 -20.19
C GLU A 149 -3.37 13.75 -21.11
N ASN A 150 -3.55 12.42 -21.12
CA ASN A 150 -4.45 11.74 -22.04
C ASN A 150 -5.93 11.99 -21.71
N GLU A 151 -6.29 12.11 -20.43
CA GLU A 151 -7.70 12.16 -20.03
C GLU A 151 -8.33 13.53 -20.30
N LYS A 152 -7.59 14.62 -20.00
CA LYS A 152 -8.01 15.99 -20.34
C LYS A 152 -8.11 16.17 -21.86
N HIS A 153 -7.11 15.73 -22.60
CA HIS A 153 -7.14 15.84 -24.06
C HIS A 153 -8.19 14.93 -24.71
N ARG A 154 -8.49 13.76 -24.13
CA ARG A 154 -9.63 12.94 -24.57
C ARG A 154 -10.96 13.64 -24.28
N TYR A 155 -11.11 14.25 -23.11
CA TYR A 155 -12.33 14.98 -22.75
C TYR A 155 -12.56 16.17 -23.68
N GLU A 156 -11.53 16.97 -23.97
CA GLU A 156 -11.59 18.10 -24.91
C GLU A 156 -11.97 17.64 -26.33
N ARG A 157 -11.35 16.57 -26.85
CA ARG A 157 -11.71 16.00 -28.16
C ARG A 157 -13.14 15.46 -28.20
N ASN A 158 -13.59 14.81 -27.13
CA ASN A 158 -14.95 14.28 -27.05
C ASN A 158 -15.99 15.41 -27.00
N LEU A 159 -15.68 16.54 -26.34
CA LEU A 159 -16.54 17.73 -26.33
C LEU A 159 -16.67 18.38 -27.71
N ASP A 160 -15.56 18.53 -28.42
CA ASP A 160 -15.58 19.13 -29.76
C ASP A 160 -16.26 18.22 -30.80
N TYR A 161 -16.09 16.91 -30.67
CA TYR A 161 -16.83 15.93 -31.45
C TYR A 161 -18.34 16.00 -31.19
N ALA A 162 -18.75 16.05 -29.92
CA ALA A 162 -20.16 16.18 -29.53
C ALA A 162 -20.79 17.49 -30.04
N ARG A 163 -20.05 18.62 -29.97
CA ARG A 163 -20.50 19.91 -30.53
C ARG A 163 -20.68 19.84 -32.04
N THR A 164 -19.80 19.14 -32.74
CA THR A 164 -19.85 19.00 -34.20
C THR A 164 -21.06 18.17 -34.63
N ILE A 165 -21.31 17.04 -33.96
CA ILE A 165 -22.51 16.22 -34.21
C ILE A 165 -23.79 17.00 -33.92
N ALA A 166 -23.84 17.77 -32.83
CA ALA A 166 -25.00 18.57 -32.49
C ALA A 166 -25.32 19.65 -33.54
N ARG A 167 -24.31 20.16 -34.25
CA ARG A 167 -24.48 21.13 -35.34
C ARG A 167 -24.86 20.47 -36.67
N GLN A 168 -24.35 19.28 -36.95
CA GLN A 168 -24.59 18.57 -38.21
C GLN A 168 -25.94 17.84 -38.22
N ASP A 169 -26.34 17.22 -37.10
CA ASP A 169 -27.61 16.50 -37.01
C ASP A 169 -28.33 16.74 -35.66
N PRO A 170 -29.14 17.81 -35.57
CA PRO A 170 -29.87 18.14 -34.34
C PRO A 170 -31.00 17.14 -34.03
N LYS A 171 -31.48 16.36 -35.01
CA LYS A 171 -32.57 15.40 -34.81
C LYS A 171 -32.11 14.18 -34.01
N ILE A 172 -30.88 13.73 -34.25
CA ILE A 172 -30.27 12.63 -33.50
C ILE A 172 -30.11 13.02 -32.03
N VAL A 173 -29.59 14.22 -31.75
CA VAL A 173 -29.41 14.71 -30.37
C VAL A 173 -30.74 14.83 -29.63
N ALA A 174 -31.78 15.36 -30.28
CA ALA A 174 -33.12 15.46 -29.69
C ALA A 174 -33.71 14.08 -29.32
N THR A 175 -33.39 13.04 -30.08
CA THR A 175 -33.86 11.66 -29.81
C THR A 175 -33.19 11.09 -28.57
N VAL A 176 -31.89 11.31 -28.39
CA VAL A 176 -31.14 10.87 -27.21
C VAL A 176 -31.65 11.57 -25.94
N VAL A 177 -31.83 12.89 -25.99
CA VAL A 177 -32.36 13.67 -24.85
C VAL A 177 -33.79 13.25 -24.52
N LYS A 178 -34.62 13.02 -25.54
CA LYS A 178 -36.00 12.52 -25.35
C LYS A 178 -35.99 11.15 -24.66
N ASN A 179 -35.09 10.26 -25.03
CA ASN A 179 -35.00 8.93 -24.41
C ASN A 179 -34.59 9.02 -22.94
N TRP A 180 -33.63 9.87 -22.58
CA TRP A 180 -33.26 10.08 -21.16
C TRP A 180 -34.39 10.68 -20.34
N VAL A 181 -35.09 11.70 -20.85
CA VAL A 181 -36.25 12.30 -20.18
C VAL A 181 -37.42 11.32 -20.05
N SER A 182 -37.53 10.35 -20.96
CA SER A 182 -38.60 9.35 -20.95
C SER A 182 -38.28 8.16 -20.05
N ASP A 183 -36.99 7.89 -19.78
CA ASP A 183 -36.53 6.83 -18.86
C ASP A 183 -36.65 7.26 -17.39
N GLU A 184 -36.75 8.56 -17.13
CA GLU A 184 -36.84 9.16 -15.80
C GLU A 184 -38.28 9.36 -15.30
N ARG A 185 -39.25 8.62 -15.89
CA ARG A 185 -40.69 8.71 -15.58
C ARG A 185 -41.36 7.38 -15.31
#